data_AF-A0A1I7UCG2-F1
#
_entry.id   AF-A0A1I7UCG2-F1
#
_cell.length_a   1.000
_cell.length_b   1.000
_cell.length_c   1.000
_cell.angle_alpha   90.00
_cell.angle_beta   90.00
_cell.angle_gamma   90.00
#
_symmetry.space_group_name_H-M   'P 1'
#
loop_
_entity.id
_entity.type
_entity.pdbx_description
1 polymer ?
#
loop_
_entity_poly.entity_id
_entity_poly.type
_entity_poly.pdbx_seq_one_letter_code
_entity_poly.pdbx_strand_id
1 'polypeptide(L)'
;MPSRRDENTPLRNTSSIREDTSCQKFIKPYRSLLILFLIIVGWIPPAFVLSEAIMYCCADILTNRVPKTDIPFLDNTKLVDPSRSLSVPAEKCGKRIINYHRDIFEPVKEMKIRNLTHLIFAFISMSSNGDIGFYSDEHEEKFSDLKRRARMVNTGMKVMAAIGGAGRSNHFENVIGNIETRRHFIDSIAFFF
;
A
#
# COMPACT_ATOMS: atom_id res chain seq x y z
N MET A 1 78.95 66.47 37.90
CA MET A 1 78.53 67.80 37.39
C MET A 1 79.45 68.18 36.26
N PRO A 2 78.97 68.84 35.19
CA PRO A 2 77.77 68.59 34.38
C PRO A 2 78.21 68.39 32.89
N SER A 3 77.41 68.16 31.85
CA SER A 3 76.17 68.82 31.42
C SER A 3 75.67 68.04 30.16
N ARG A 4 74.43 67.51 30.11
CA ARG A 4 73.15 68.15 29.69
C ARG A 4 73.16 68.45 28.17
N ARG A 5 72.18 68.15 27.31
CA ARG A 5 70.69 68.05 27.29
C ARG A 5 70.34 67.50 25.90
N ASP A 6 69.14 67.15 25.47
CA ASP A 6 67.79 66.81 25.95
C ASP A 6 67.08 66.55 24.61
N GLU A 7 66.22 65.54 24.47
CA GLU A 7 64.88 65.83 23.98
C GLU A 7 63.89 64.71 24.29
N ASN A 8 62.77 65.18 24.82
CA ASN A 8 61.61 64.43 25.28
C ASN A 8 60.81 63.87 24.10
N THR A 9 60.02 62.82 24.31
CA THR A 9 58.55 62.90 24.39
C THR A 9 57.98 61.49 24.63
N PRO A 10 57.07 61.30 25.62
CA PRO A 10 56.34 60.04 25.83
C PRO A 10 54.99 60.06 25.09
N LEU A 11 54.35 58.90 24.93
CA LEU A 11 52.94 58.73 25.34
C LEU A 11 52.50 57.25 25.27
N ARG A 12 51.92 56.85 26.40
CA ARG A 12 51.20 55.62 26.68
C ARG A 12 49.88 55.60 25.88
N ASN A 13 49.55 54.48 25.24
CA ASN A 13 48.18 54.02 24.96
C ASN A 13 48.26 52.57 24.40
N THR A 14 48.00 51.56 25.21
CA THR A 14 46.74 50.76 25.18
C THR A 14 46.29 50.34 23.79
N SER A 15 46.48 49.06 23.45
CA SER A 15 45.38 48.15 23.13
C SER A 15 45.90 46.80 22.63
N SER A 16 45.28 45.76 23.16
CA SER A 16 45.32 44.38 22.67
C SER A 16 44.82 44.28 21.23
N ILE A 17 45.53 43.57 20.37
CA ILE A 17 44.96 42.89 19.19
C ILE A 17 45.77 41.59 19.06
N ARG A 18 45.51 40.55 19.87
CA ARG A 18 44.44 39.55 19.72
C ARG A 18 44.18 39.19 18.26
N GLU A 19 44.72 38.04 17.88
CA GLU A 19 44.37 37.19 16.75
C GLU A 19 43.12 37.63 15.98
N ASP A 20 43.30 38.19 14.79
CA ASP A 20 42.19 38.39 13.85
C ASP A 20 41.99 37.10 13.02
N THR A 21 41.55 36.04 13.71
CA THR A 21 40.87 34.87 13.11
C THR A 21 39.39 35.16 12.82
N SER A 22 39.05 36.43 12.59
CA SER A 22 37.67 36.90 12.39
C SER A 22 37.23 36.95 10.92
N CYS A 23 38.13 36.77 9.94
CA CYS A 23 37.76 36.73 8.52
C CYS A 23 37.56 35.30 7.96
N GLN A 24 37.23 34.33 8.81
CA GLN A 24 36.91 32.95 8.36
C GLN A 24 35.59 32.40 8.93
N LYS A 25 34.92 33.14 9.83
CA LYS A 25 33.69 32.68 10.49
C LYS A 25 32.40 33.16 9.82
N PHE A 26 32.44 34.15 8.94
CA PHE A 26 31.23 34.68 8.29
C PHE A 26 30.79 33.97 6.99
N ILE A 27 31.62 33.10 6.40
CA ILE A 27 31.31 32.38 5.15
C ILE A 27 30.65 31.00 5.42
N LYS A 28 30.59 30.55 6.68
CA LYS A 28 30.12 29.20 7.04
C LYS A 28 28.59 28.99 7.03
N PRO A 29 27.71 29.91 7.44
CA PRO A 29 26.28 29.60 7.53
C PRO A 29 25.61 29.52 6.16
N TYR A 30 26.09 30.29 5.18
CA TYR A 30 25.51 30.33 3.83
C TYR A 30 25.90 29.13 2.98
N ARG A 31 27.08 28.52 3.21
CA ARG A 31 27.49 27.31 2.46
C ARG A 31 26.60 26.11 2.79
N SER A 32 26.24 25.93 4.06
CA SER A 32 25.34 24.84 4.46
C SER A 32 23.92 25.03 3.92
N LEU A 33 23.42 26.27 3.94
CA LEU A 33 22.11 26.61 3.38
C LEU A 33 22.08 26.51 1.85
N LEU A 34 23.16 26.89 1.18
CA LEU A 34 23.31 26.76 -0.28
C LEU A 34 23.31 25.27 -0.68
N ILE A 35 24.04 24.42 0.05
CA ILE A 35 24.05 22.97 -0.20
C ILE A 35 22.65 22.38 0.02
N LEU A 36 21.95 22.76 1.10
CA LEU A 36 20.58 22.32 1.34
C LEU A 36 19.64 22.76 0.21
N PHE A 37 19.77 24.01 -0.24
CA PHE A 37 18.98 24.55 -1.34
C PHE A 37 19.26 23.80 -2.66
N LEU A 38 20.52 23.46 -2.94
CA LEU A 38 20.90 22.66 -4.11
C LEU A 38 20.37 21.22 -4.02
N ILE A 39 20.28 20.63 -2.83
CA ILE A 39 19.65 19.32 -2.64
C ILE A 39 18.13 19.44 -2.87
N ILE A 40 17.48 20.44 -2.29
CA ILE A 40 16.04 20.67 -2.43
C ILE A 40 15.69 20.92 -3.91
N VAL A 41 16.36 21.85 -4.58
CA VAL A 41 16.06 22.21 -5.98
C VAL A 41 16.58 21.16 -6.96
N GLY A 42 17.69 20.51 -6.65
CA GLY A 42 18.31 19.51 -7.53
C GLY A 42 17.69 18.13 -7.45
N TRP A 43 17.17 17.72 -6.28
CA TRP A 43 16.69 16.35 -6.06
C TRP A 43 15.18 16.25 -5.91
N ILE A 44 14.50 17.26 -5.38
CA ILE A 44 13.03 17.19 -5.20
C ILE A 44 12.31 17.17 -6.55
N PRO A 45 12.62 18.03 -7.53
CA PRO A 45 11.93 17.97 -8.82
C PRO A 45 12.17 16.66 -9.57
N PRO A 46 13.42 16.13 -9.69
CA PRO A 46 13.62 14.81 -10.30
C PRO A 46 12.96 13.67 -9.52
N ALA A 47 12.97 13.70 -8.18
CA ALA A 47 12.32 12.68 -7.37
C ALA A 47 10.79 12.71 -7.52
N PHE A 48 10.19 13.91 -7.58
CA PHE A 48 8.76 14.09 -7.82
C PHE A 48 8.37 13.59 -9.21
N VAL A 49 9.10 14.00 -10.25
CA VAL A 49 8.87 13.53 -11.63
C VAL A 49 9.07 12.01 -11.75
N LEU A 50 10.08 11.45 -11.10
CA LEU A 50 10.31 10.01 -11.06
C LEU A 50 9.19 9.28 -10.31
N SER A 51 8.66 9.85 -9.23
CA SER A 51 7.54 9.27 -8.48
C SER A 51 6.25 9.23 -9.31
N GLU A 52 5.94 10.29 -10.05
CA GLU A 52 4.81 10.35 -10.98
C GLU A 52 5.00 9.36 -12.14
N ALA A 53 6.22 9.27 -12.69
CA ALA A 53 6.54 8.30 -13.74
C ALA A 53 6.42 6.86 -13.25
N ILE A 54 6.90 6.55 -12.03
CA ILE A 54 6.74 5.23 -11.42
C ILE A 54 5.26 4.93 -11.17
N MET A 55 4.48 5.89 -10.68
CA MET A 55 3.04 5.72 -10.49
C MET A 55 2.32 5.46 -11.82
N TYR A 56 2.66 6.20 -12.87
CA TYR A 56 2.10 6.01 -14.22
C TYR A 56 2.50 4.64 -14.80
N CYS A 57 3.77 4.26 -14.71
CA CYS A 57 4.23 2.94 -15.12
C CYS A 57 3.58 1.81 -14.30
N CYS A 58 3.39 1.98 -12.99
CA CYS A 58 2.70 1.00 -12.16
C CYS A 58 1.24 0.87 -12.56
N ALA A 59 0.55 1.98 -12.82
CA ALA A 59 -0.82 1.97 -13.31
C ALA A 59 -0.92 1.26 -14.67
N ASP A 60 0.00 1.54 -15.60
CA ASP A 60 0.06 0.86 -16.90
C ASP A 60 0.43 -0.62 -16.80
N ILE A 61 1.33 -1.01 -15.90
CA ILE A 61 1.65 -2.43 -15.67
C ILE A 61 0.43 -3.15 -15.05
N LEU A 62 -0.31 -2.51 -14.16
CA LEU A 62 -1.52 -3.06 -13.56
C LEU A 62 -2.68 -3.15 -14.57
N THR A 63 -2.83 -2.19 -15.48
CA THR A 63 -3.86 -2.22 -16.53
C THR A 63 -3.49 -3.15 -17.68
N ASN A 64 -2.21 -3.27 -18.04
CA ASN A 64 -1.74 -4.17 -19.12
C ASN A 64 -1.57 -5.63 -18.67
N ARG A 65 -1.44 -5.91 -17.36
CA ARG A 65 -1.48 -7.27 -16.82
C ARG A 65 -2.89 -7.81 -16.60
N VAL A 66 -3.92 -6.99 -16.72
CA VAL A 66 -5.25 -7.51 -17.03
C VAL A 66 -5.19 -7.85 -18.51
N PRO A 67 -5.25 -9.14 -18.92
CA PRO A 67 -5.45 -9.44 -20.32
C PRO A 67 -6.74 -8.73 -20.71
N LYS A 68 -6.67 -7.79 -21.66
CA LYS A 68 -7.83 -7.51 -22.49
C LYS A 68 -8.09 -8.82 -23.21
N THR A 69 -8.89 -9.68 -22.59
CA THR A 69 -9.65 -10.66 -23.35
C THR A 69 -10.64 -9.83 -24.15
N ASP A 70 -10.15 -9.28 -25.26
CA ASP A 70 -10.93 -9.18 -26.48
C ASP A 70 -11.28 -10.64 -26.80
N ILE A 71 -12.31 -11.16 -26.13
CA ILE A 71 -13.02 -12.32 -26.64
C ILE A 71 -13.58 -11.77 -27.95
N PRO A 72 -13.11 -12.20 -29.13
CA PRO A 72 -13.82 -11.86 -30.35
C PRO A 72 -15.24 -12.31 -30.09
N PHE A 73 -16.17 -11.36 -30.12
CA PHE A 73 -17.59 -11.64 -30.19
C PHE A 73 -17.73 -12.52 -31.43
N LEU A 74 -17.76 -13.83 -31.21
CA LEU A 74 -17.98 -14.81 -32.25
C LEU A 74 -19.42 -14.55 -32.67
N ASP A 75 -19.56 -13.85 -33.78
CA ASP A 75 -20.81 -13.72 -34.50
C ASP A 75 -21.23 -15.14 -34.88
N ASN A 76 -22.11 -15.71 -34.06
CA ASN A 76 -22.67 -17.04 -34.26
C ASN A 76 -23.76 -16.99 -35.34
N THR A 77 -23.44 -16.43 -36.50
CA THR A 77 -24.26 -16.54 -37.70
C THR A 77 -23.45 -17.21 -38.81
N LYS A 78 -23.09 -18.49 -38.59
CA LYS A 78 -23.26 -19.58 -39.56
C LYS A 78 -22.60 -20.88 -39.09
N LEU A 79 -23.37 -21.96 -39.28
CA LEU A 79 -23.04 -23.37 -39.07
C LEU A 79 -23.07 -23.86 -37.61
N VAL A 80 -24.29 -23.87 -37.06
CA VAL A 80 -24.64 -24.77 -35.95
C VAL A 80 -24.63 -26.20 -36.48
N ASP A 81 -23.56 -26.94 -36.18
CA ASP A 81 -23.64 -28.40 -36.05
C ASP A 81 -24.24 -28.70 -34.67
N PRO A 82 -25.41 -29.35 -34.56
CA PRO A 82 -26.13 -29.53 -33.30
C PRO A 82 -25.50 -30.59 -32.38
N SER A 83 -24.28 -31.06 -32.64
CA SER A 83 -23.63 -32.13 -31.88
C SER A 83 -22.45 -31.61 -31.02
N ARG A 84 -22.77 -31.28 -29.77
CA ARG A 84 -21.89 -31.19 -28.59
C ARG A 84 -20.88 -30.03 -28.50
N SER A 85 -21.33 -28.91 -27.95
CA SER A 85 -20.55 -28.20 -26.94
C SER A 85 -21.26 -28.31 -25.58
N LEU A 86 -21.16 -29.49 -24.95
CA LEU A 86 -21.39 -29.57 -23.51
C LEU A 86 -20.25 -28.81 -22.83
N SER A 87 -20.45 -27.53 -22.52
CA SER A 87 -19.58 -26.82 -21.59
C SER A 87 -19.75 -27.49 -20.23
N VAL A 88 -18.86 -28.43 -19.94
CA VAL A 88 -18.79 -29.06 -18.62
C VAL A 88 -18.54 -27.95 -17.60
N PRO A 89 -19.43 -27.74 -16.62
CA PRO A 89 -19.22 -26.72 -15.60
C PRO A 89 -17.85 -26.88 -14.95
N ALA A 90 -17.13 -25.77 -14.72
CA ALA A 90 -15.76 -25.79 -14.19
C ALA A 90 -15.63 -26.63 -12.90
N GLU A 91 -16.69 -26.67 -12.09
CA GLU A 91 -16.81 -27.50 -10.89
C GLU A 91 -16.63 -29.00 -11.17
N LYS A 92 -17.17 -29.51 -12.28
CA LYS A 92 -17.12 -30.95 -12.64
C LYS A 92 -15.75 -31.41 -13.12
N CYS A 93 -14.86 -30.49 -13.49
CA CYS A 93 -13.47 -30.80 -13.84
C CYS A 93 -12.49 -30.45 -12.71
N GLY A 94 -12.99 -30.15 -11.51
CA GLY A 94 -12.17 -29.78 -10.34
C GLY A 94 -11.53 -28.40 -10.43
N LYS A 95 -11.85 -27.60 -11.45
CA LYS A 95 -11.33 -26.23 -11.60
C LYS A 95 -12.12 -25.27 -10.72
N ARG A 96 -11.42 -24.28 -10.16
CA ARG A 96 -12.01 -23.23 -9.33
C ARG A 96 -11.98 -21.90 -10.07
N ILE A 97 -13.15 -21.31 -10.25
CA ILE A 97 -13.30 -19.92 -10.67
C ILE A 97 -13.63 -19.12 -9.42
N ILE A 98 -12.73 -18.21 -9.05
CA ILE A 98 -12.73 -17.48 -7.78
C ILE A 98 -12.85 -15.99 -8.06
N ASN A 99 -13.68 -15.29 -7.29
CA ASN A 99 -13.72 -13.82 -7.31
C ASN A 99 -13.51 -13.25 -5.90
N TYR A 100 -12.80 -12.13 -5.82
CA TYR A 100 -12.68 -11.31 -4.61
C TYR A 100 -13.75 -10.22 -4.64
N HIS A 101 -14.64 -10.23 -3.65
CA HIS A 101 -15.59 -9.15 -3.43
C HIS A 101 -15.12 -8.32 -2.24
N ARG A 102 -14.88 -7.02 -2.48
CA ARG A 102 -14.57 -6.09 -1.39
C ARG A 102 -15.83 -5.31 -1.03
N ASP A 103 -15.93 -4.97 0.24
CA ASP A 103 -16.99 -4.16 0.86
C ASP A 103 -17.31 -2.83 0.13
N ILE A 104 -16.32 -2.28 -0.59
CA ILE A 104 -16.41 -1.00 -1.31
C ILE A 104 -17.10 -1.14 -2.68
N PHE A 105 -17.28 -2.36 -3.19
CA PHE A 105 -17.88 -2.56 -4.51
C PHE A 105 -19.39 -2.70 -4.43
N GLU A 106 -20.06 -2.18 -5.46
CA GLU A 106 -21.47 -2.44 -5.70
C GLU A 106 -21.79 -3.94 -5.61
N PRO A 107 -23.03 -4.28 -5.23
CA PRO A 107 -23.49 -5.66 -5.16
C PRO A 107 -23.12 -6.41 -6.45
N VAL A 108 -22.39 -7.53 -6.32
CA VAL A 108 -22.02 -8.34 -7.49
C VAL A 108 -23.30 -8.75 -8.24
N LYS A 109 -23.41 -8.37 -9.53
CA LYS A 109 -24.53 -8.76 -10.39
C LYS A 109 -24.63 -10.28 -10.44
N GLU A 110 -25.82 -10.83 -10.25
CA GLU A 110 -26.07 -12.29 -10.19
C GLU A 110 -25.51 -13.05 -11.39
N MET A 111 -25.57 -12.45 -12.59
CA MET A 111 -25.02 -13.05 -13.81
C MET A 111 -23.51 -13.32 -13.72
N LYS A 112 -22.76 -12.48 -12.99
CA LYS A 112 -21.33 -12.69 -12.76
C LYS A 112 -21.07 -13.77 -11.72
N ILE A 113 -22.00 -13.96 -10.79
CA ILE A 113 -21.91 -14.94 -9.71
C ILE A 113 -22.14 -16.37 -10.23
N ARG A 114 -23.00 -16.56 -11.23
CA ARG A 114 -23.37 -17.89 -11.78
C ARG A 114 -22.20 -18.73 -12.26
N ASN A 115 -21.14 -18.09 -12.76
CA ASN A 115 -19.98 -18.80 -13.30
C ASN A 115 -18.88 -19.02 -12.25
N LEU A 116 -19.10 -18.59 -11.00
CA LEU A 116 -18.15 -18.73 -9.93
C LEU A 116 -18.39 -20.03 -9.15
N THR A 117 -17.29 -20.61 -8.71
CA THR A 117 -17.27 -21.77 -7.82
C THR A 117 -17.00 -21.35 -6.38
N HIS A 118 -16.25 -20.25 -6.22
CA HIS A 118 -15.85 -19.70 -4.94
C HIS A 118 -15.94 -18.17 -4.96
N LEU A 119 -16.32 -17.61 -3.83
CA LEU A 119 -16.42 -16.17 -3.63
C LEU A 119 -15.71 -15.81 -2.33
N ILE A 120 -14.78 -14.86 -2.39
CA ILE A 120 -13.99 -14.43 -1.25
C ILE A 120 -14.45 -13.04 -0.83
N PHE A 121 -14.95 -12.91 0.40
CA PHE A 121 -15.24 -11.63 1.01
C PHE A 121 -13.97 -11.03 1.62
N ALA A 122 -13.57 -9.85 1.12
CA ALA A 122 -12.34 -9.18 1.49
C ALA A 122 -12.67 -7.83 2.15
N PHE A 123 -12.32 -7.57 3.42
CA PHE A 123 -11.47 -8.38 4.31
C PHE A 123 -12.03 -8.39 5.73
N ILE A 124 -11.96 -9.51 6.43
CA ILE A 124 -12.22 -9.58 7.89
C ILE A 124 -11.09 -8.86 8.65
N SER A 125 -11.43 -8.21 9.75
CA SER A 125 -10.48 -7.50 10.60
C SER A 125 -9.68 -8.48 11.45
N MET A 126 -8.46 -8.09 11.81
CA MET A 126 -7.67 -8.77 12.84
C MET A 126 -7.11 -7.70 13.75
N SER A 127 -7.28 -7.85 15.06
CA SER A 127 -6.70 -6.96 16.07
C SER A 127 -5.25 -7.38 16.40
N SER A 128 -4.57 -6.56 17.22
CA SER A 128 -3.18 -6.82 17.63
C SER A 128 -2.99 -8.04 18.52
N ASN A 129 -4.03 -8.50 19.22
CA ASN A 129 -4.05 -9.71 20.03
C ASN A 129 -4.51 -10.96 19.25
N GLY A 130 -4.90 -10.80 17.99
CA GLY A 130 -5.33 -11.91 17.13
C GLY A 130 -6.82 -12.17 17.11
N ASP A 131 -7.67 -11.34 17.72
CA ASP A 131 -9.11 -11.45 17.52
C ASP A 131 -9.49 -11.08 16.09
N ILE A 132 -10.35 -11.89 15.47
CA ILE A 132 -10.95 -11.57 14.19
C ILE A 132 -12.39 -11.09 14.32
N GLY A 133 -12.80 -10.18 13.44
CA GLY A 133 -14.13 -9.61 13.51
C GLY A 133 -14.54 -8.82 12.25
N PHE A 134 -15.80 -8.38 12.22
CA PHE A 134 -16.22 -7.36 11.27
C PHE A 134 -15.85 -5.96 11.81
N TYR A 135 -15.65 -4.97 10.93
CA TYR A 135 -15.37 -3.59 11.39
C TYR A 135 -16.60 -2.87 11.91
N SER A 136 -17.78 -3.33 11.51
CA SER A 136 -19.08 -2.75 11.81
C SER A 136 -20.18 -3.76 11.51
N ASP A 137 -21.38 -3.50 12.04
CA ASP A 137 -22.58 -4.29 11.76
C ASP A 137 -22.93 -4.26 10.25
N GLU A 138 -22.70 -3.12 9.56
CA GLU A 138 -22.89 -3.01 8.11
C GLU A 138 -21.97 -3.97 7.34
N HIS A 139 -20.72 -4.13 7.79
CA HIS A 139 -19.76 -5.04 7.16
C HIS A 139 -20.17 -6.51 7.34
N GLU A 140 -20.72 -6.85 8.51
CA GLU A 140 -21.33 -8.16 8.78
C GLU A 140 -22.57 -8.39 7.91
N GLU A 141 -23.44 -7.39 7.77
CA GLU A 141 -24.64 -7.47 6.93
C GLU A 141 -24.27 -7.74 5.48
N LYS A 142 -23.25 -7.05 4.94
CA LYS A 142 -22.76 -7.27 3.58
C LYS A 142 -22.18 -8.67 3.38
N PHE A 143 -21.46 -9.20 4.36
CA PHE A 143 -20.99 -10.60 4.31
C PHE A 143 -22.17 -11.59 4.30
N SER A 144 -23.16 -11.34 5.14
CA SER A 144 -24.38 -12.16 5.23
C SER A 144 -25.21 -12.10 3.95
N ASP A 145 -25.36 -10.92 3.35
CA ASP A 145 -26.02 -10.74 2.06
C ASP A 145 -25.27 -11.45 0.93
N LEU A 146 -23.93 -11.38 0.92
CA LEU A 146 -23.10 -12.10 -0.04
C LEU A 146 -23.31 -13.61 0.06
N LYS A 147 -23.33 -14.17 1.29
CA LYS A 147 -23.63 -15.58 1.55
C LYS A 147 -25.03 -15.96 1.03
N ARG A 148 -26.03 -15.12 1.30
CA ARG A 148 -27.42 -15.34 0.88
C ARG A 148 -27.53 -15.36 -0.64
N ARG A 149 -27.05 -14.31 -1.32
CA ARG A 149 -27.08 -14.21 -2.79
C ARG A 149 -26.29 -15.33 -3.45
N ALA A 150 -25.14 -15.70 -2.88
CA ALA A 150 -24.35 -16.81 -3.38
C ALA A 150 -25.15 -18.12 -3.42
N ARG A 151 -25.83 -18.44 -2.31
CA ARG A 151 -26.67 -19.65 -2.20
C ARG A 151 -27.90 -19.61 -3.12
N MET A 152 -28.49 -18.43 -3.32
CA MET A 152 -29.62 -18.26 -4.25
C MET A 152 -29.22 -18.52 -5.71
N VAL A 153 -28.01 -18.14 -6.09
CA VAL A 153 -27.51 -18.28 -7.46
C VAL A 153 -26.99 -19.70 -7.73
N ASN A 154 -26.22 -20.26 -6.82
CA ASN A 154 -25.65 -21.61 -6.91
C ASN A 154 -25.49 -22.19 -5.50
N THR A 155 -26.26 -23.23 -5.19
CA THR A 155 -26.21 -23.90 -3.87
C THR A 155 -24.87 -24.60 -3.61
N GLY A 156 -24.08 -24.91 -4.64
CA GLY A 156 -22.74 -25.49 -4.56
C GLY A 156 -21.61 -24.47 -4.37
N MET A 157 -21.90 -23.17 -4.46
CA MET A 157 -20.88 -22.13 -4.38
C MET A 157 -20.36 -21.95 -2.95
N LYS A 158 -19.03 -21.90 -2.81
CA LYS A 158 -18.34 -21.71 -1.53
C LYS A 158 -18.03 -20.24 -1.28
N VAL A 159 -18.47 -19.72 -0.14
CA VAL A 159 -18.10 -18.38 0.33
C VAL A 159 -17.00 -18.52 1.36
N MET A 160 -15.91 -17.78 1.17
CA MET A 160 -14.74 -17.71 2.05
C MET A 160 -14.55 -16.25 2.48
N ALA A 161 -13.80 -16.02 3.54
CA ALA A 161 -13.39 -14.66 3.92
C ALA A 161 -11.86 -14.54 3.93
N ALA A 162 -11.36 -13.39 3.51
CA ALA A 162 -9.94 -13.08 3.53
C ALA A 162 -9.62 -12.21 4.75
N ILE A 163 -8.56 -12.57 5.48
CA ILE A 163 -7.99 -11.75 6.56
C ILE A 163 -6.67 -11.18 6.02
N GLY A 164 -6.41 -9.88 6.21
CA GLY A 164 -5.19 -9.23 5.72
C GLY A 164 -5.35 -8.40 4.45
N GLY A 165 -4.33 -8.42 3.60
CA GLY A 165 -4.23 -7.61 2.38
C GLY A 165 -3.28 -6.41 2.53
N ALA A 166 -3.00 -5.72 1.42
CA ALA A 166 -1.94 -4.71 1.32
C ALA A 166 -2.04 -3.55 2.35
N GLY A 167 -3.21 -3.32 2.94
CA GLY A 167 -3.43 -2.30 3.99
C GLY A 167 -4.01 -2.84 5.31
N ARG A 168 -4.12 -4.16 5.49
CA ARG A 168 -4.74 -4.76 6.70
C ARG A 168 -3.92 -5.92 7.29
N SER A 169 -2.63 -5.95 6.98
CA SER A 169 -1.70 -7.01 7.42
C SER A 169 -0.78 -6.59 8.58
N ASN A 170 -1.02 -5.41 9.16
CA ASN A 170 -0.16 -4.76 10.15
C ASN A 170 -0.02 -5.52 11.48
N HIS A 171 -0.90 -6.47 11.77
CA HIS A 171 -0.87 -7.25 13.01
C HIS A 171 -0.26 -8.65 12.87
N PHE A 172 -0.03 -9.15 11.64
CA PHE A 172 0.45 -10.52 11.44
C PHE A 172 1.80 -10.80 12.08
N GLU A 173 2.74 -9.85 12.01
CA GLU A 173 4.06 -10.05 12.61
C GLU A 173 3.97 -10.34 14.11
N ASN A 174 3.19 -9.54 14.85
CA ASN A 174 3.00 -9.72 16.28
C ASN A 174 2.16 -10.97 16.62
N VAL A 175 1.08 -11.19 15.88
CA VAL A 175 0.15 -12.30 16.13
C VAL A 175 0.80 -13.65 15.81
N ILE A 176 1.57 -13.76 14.73
CA ILE A 176 2.24 -15.01 14.36
C ILE A 176 3.55 -15.21 15.13
N GLY A 177 4.24 -14.12 15.49
CA GLY A 177 5.53 -14.17 16.20
C GLY A 177 5.45 -14.72 17.62
N ASN A 178 4.29 -14.66 18.28
CA ASN A 178 4.09 -15.15 19.65
C ASN A 178 3.14 -16.37 19.65
N ILE A 179 3.47 -17.39 20.46
CA ILE A 179 2.72 -18.66 20.48
C ILE A 179 1.32 -18.53 21.10
N GLU A 180 1.15 -17.65 22.09
CA GLU A 180 -0.12 -17.42 22.77
C GLU A 180 -1.07 -16.66 21.87
N THR A 181 -0.62 -15.55 21.27
CA THR A 181 -1.42 -14.78 20.31
C THR A 181 -1.72 -15.57 19.04
N ARG A 182 -0.80 -16.41 18.57
CA ARG A 182 -1.04 -17.30 17.44
C ARG A 182 -2.11 -18.35 17.75
N ARG A 183 -2.09 -18.94 18.95
CA ARG A 183 -3.15 -19.87 19.39
C ARG A 183 -4.49 -19.15 19.46
N HIS A 184 -4.51 -17.98 20.10
CA HIS A 184 -5.70 -17.13 20.22
C HIS A 184 -6.29 -16.77 18.85
N PHE A 185 -5.45 -16.43 17.87
CA PHE A 185 -5.88 -16.17 16.50
C PHE A 185 -6.52 -17.39 15.83
N ILE A 186 -5.94 -18.59 16.01
CA ILE A 186 -6.53 -19.84 15.49
C ILE A 186 -7.89 -20.10 16.14
N ASP A 187 -7.99 -19.94 17.46
CA ASP A 187 -9.23 -20.13 18.21
C ASP A 187 -10.29 -19.10 17.76
N SER A 188 -9.90 -17.84 17.59
CA SER A 188 -10.77 -16.77 17.08
C SER A 188 -11.29 -17.09 15.67
N ILE A 189 -10.45 -17.62 14.77
CA ILE A 189 -10.88 -18.10 13.45
C ILE A 189 -11.92 -19.21 13.56
N ALA A 190 -11.71 -20.16 14.46
CA ALA A 190 -12.61 -21.32 14.62
C ALA A 190 -13.99 -20.92 15.16
N PHE A 191 -14.07 -19.89 16.02
CA PHE A 191 -15.34 -19.42 16.59
C PHE A 191 -16.12 -18.44 15.70
N PHE A 192 -15.48 -17.83 14.70
CA PHE A 192 -16.07 -16.75 13.92
C PHE A 192 -16.98 -17.21 12.76
N PHE A 193 -16.77 -18.41 12.21
CA PHE A 193 -17.50 -18.93 11.03
C PHE A 193 -18.54 -20.00 11.40
#